data_AF-A0A062VFR2-F1
#
_entry.id   AF-A0A062VFR2-F1
#
_cell.length_a   1.000
_cell.length_b   1.000
_cell.length_c   1.000
_cell.angle_alpha   90.00
_cell.angle_beta   90.00
_cell.angle_gamma   90.00
#
_symmetry.space_group_name_H-M   'P 1'
#
loop_
_entity.id
_entity.type
_entity.pdbx_description
1 polymer ?
#
loop_
_entity_poly.entity_id
_entity_poly.type
_entity_poly.pdbx_seq_one_letter_code
_entity_poly.pdbx_strand_id
1 'polypeptide(L)'
;MAEPGSLMDASCIRFDAASELIAQRDPAITRLAALDLLVRAVWNGDFEPPPLSLDWPTPAQHEARAHPDAWMFVPISVPRVLLTKEQAALSIRPVELYKAGRDTIINVMHCNGHLPGDAEGWHALLDWKVEESARRQAEALSALARIPVSAYSAEARDYLASLIIPRAKLQAWLDSCSANFHGLFVPAERAAPAPPDAANDTGEAATSHRRGRPVLAAWPRIEAAAHQINREHPDLPRKVLAGQLHALALSEFDEDDVPNEATILRRLGSILGDAGASSQNEA
;
A
#
# COMPACT_ATOMS: atom_id res chain seq x y z
N MET A 1 28.00 -10.16 -21.90
CA MET A 1 26.67 -10.81 -21.90
C MET A 1 25.86 -10.15 -20.81
N ALA A 2 24.66 -9.68 -21.19
CA ALA A 2 23.68 -8.90 -20.45
C ALA A 2 24.11 -7.47 -20.02
N GLU A 3 24.00 -6.53 -20.95
CA GLU A 3 23.55 -5.16 -20.64
C GLU A 3 22.05 -5.11 -20.94
N PRO A 4 21.18 -4.90 -19.93
CA PRO A 4 19.81 -4.51 -20.15
C PRO A 4 19.60 -3.06 -19.73
N GLY A 5 19.29 -2.24 -20.73
CA GLY A 5 18.38 -1.09 -20.72
C GLY A 5 18.11 -0.36 -19.40
N SER A 6 18.50 0.91 -19.39
CA SER A 6 17.95 2.00 -18.57
C SER A 6 16.57 1.70 -17.95
N LEU A 7 16.55 1.42 -16.64
CA LEU A 7 15.36 1.29 -15.77
C LEU A 7 14.42 2.52 -15.77
N MET A 8 14.75 3.59 -16.51
CA MET A 8 13.81 4.65 -16.87
C MET A 8 12.95 4.25 -18.09
N ASP A 9 12.47 3.01 -18.11
CA ASP A 9 11.38 2.61 -18.97
C ASP A 9 10.13 3.42 -18.64
N ALA A 10 9.19 3.50 -19.58
CA ALA A 10 7.88 4.13 -19.41
C ALA A 10 7.08 3.58 -18.21
N SER A 11 7.53 2.51 -17.54
CA SER A 11 6.91 1.85 -16.39
C SER A 11 7.21 2.52 -15.04
N CYS A 12 8.28 3.31 -14.91
CA CYS A 12 8.67 3.97 -13.66
C CYS A 12 8.53 5.49 -13.76
N ILE A 13 8.49 6.16 -12.60
CA ILE A 13 8.48 7.62 -12.51
C ILE A 13 9.20 8.09 -11.26
N ARG A 14 9.91 9.22 -11.37
CA ARG A 14 10.49 9.92 -10.22
C ARG A 14 9.45 10.73 -9.45
N PHE A 15 9.67 10.93 -8.16
CA PHE A 15 8.76 11.67 -7.29
C PHE A 15 8.58 13.12 -7.71
N ASP A 16 9.61 13.80 -8.18
CA ASP A 16 9.50 15.15 -8.73
C ASP A 16 8.53 15.26 -9.91
N ALA A 17 8.67 14.36 -10.88
CA ALA A 17 7.81 14.28 -12.06
C ALA A 17 6.39 13.83 -11.70
N ALA A 18 6.24 12.88 -10.77
CA ALA A 18 4.94 12.45 -10.27
C ALA A 18 4.20 13.60 -9.56
N SER A 19 4.91 14.34 -8.71
CA SER A 19 4.35 15.48 -7.97
C SER A 19 3.87 16.58 -8.91
N GLU A 20 4.59 16.80 -10.01
CA GLU A 20 4.20 17.76 -11.05
C GLU A 20 2.93 17.31 -11.77
N LEU A 21 2.81 16.03 -12.15
CA LEU A 21 1.61 15.49 -12.79
C LEU A 21 0.38 15.52 -11.85
N ILE A 22 0.57 15.26 -10.56
CA ILE A 22 -0.50 15.38 -9.55
C ILE A 22 -0.96 16.84 -9.44
N ALA A 23 -0.03 17.80 -9.34
CA ALA A 23 -0.35 19.22 -9.24
C ALA A 23 -1.01 19.79 -10.51
N GLN A 24 -0.66 19.25 -11.69
CA GLN A 24 -1.32 19.62 -12.95
C GLN A 24 -2.76 19.08 -13.03
N ARG A 25 -3.02 17.91 -12.42
CA ARG A 25 -4.35 17.29 -12.40
C ARG A 25 -5.31 18.00 -11.46
N ASP A 26 -4.81 18.49 -10.33
CA ASP A 26 -5.59 19.21 -9.32
C ASP A 26 -4.94 20.56 -8.98
N PRO A 27 -5.47 21.68 -9.50
CA PRO A 27 -4.94 23.02 -9.26
C PRO A 27 -4.93 23.45 -7.77
N ALA A 28 -5.69 22.78 -6.90
CA ALA A 28 -5.67 23.05 -5.46
C ALA A 28 -4.40 22.50 -4.79
N ILE A 29 -3.67 21.59 -5.43
CA ILE A 29 -2.48 20.94 -4.89
C ILE A 29 -1.24 21.53 -5.55
N THR A 30 -0.37 22.14 -4.73
CA THR A 30 0.94 22.60 -5.21
C THR A 30 1.87 21.41 -5.43
N ARG A 31 2.89 21.55 -6.29
CA ARG A 31 3.92 20.53 -6.50
C ARG A 31 4.61 20.10 -5.19
N LEU A 32 4.87 21.05 -4.28
CA LEU A 32 5.48 20.74 -3.00
C LEU A 32 4.53 19.96 -2.09
N ALA A 33 3.22 20.27 -2.10
CA ALA A 33 2.22 19.52 -1.36
C ALA A 33 2.01 18.11 -1.92
N ALA A 34 2.07 17.94 -3.25
CA ALA A 34 2.05 16.63 -3.89
C ALA A 34 3.29 15.80 -3.48
N LEU A 35 4.48 16.42 -3.45
CA LEU A 35 5.68 15.74 -2.95
C LEU A 35 5.55 15.36 -1.48
N ASP A 36 5.00 16.25 -0.64
CA ASP A 36 4.70 15.96 0.77
C ASP A 36 3.81 14.72 0.94
N LEU A 37 2.75 14.63 0.13
CA LEU A 37 1.84 13.49 0.11
C LEU A 37 2.56 12.18 -0.26
N LEU A 38 3.43 12.18 -1.27
CA LEU A 38 4.21 11.01 -1.65
C LEU A 38 5.22 10.60 -0.56
N VAL A 39 5.90 11.58 0.05
CA VAL A 39 6.89 11.32 1.11
C VAL A 39 6.24 10.76 2.37
N ARG A 40 5.06 11.25 2.76
CA ARG A 40 4.30 10.67 3.88
C ARG A 40 3.92 9.22 3.61
N ALA A 41 3.52 8.90 2.38
CA ALA A 41 3.19 7.53 1.99
C ALA A 41 4.40 6.58 2.10
N VAL A 42 5.60 7.06 1.74
CA VAL A 42 6.86 6.33 2.00
C VAL A 42 7.01 6.02 3.48
N TRP A 43 6.88 7.02 4.36
CA TRP A 43 7.09 6.82 5.80
C TRP A 43 6.03 5.93 6.45
N ASN A 44 4.78 6.02 5.99
CA ASN A 44 3.71 5.12 6.41
C ASN A 44 3.92 3.67 5.94
N GLY A 45 4.77 3.45 4.93
CA GLY A 45 5.04 2.13 4.36
C GLY A 45 4.03 1.72 3.30
N ASP A 46 3.29 2.66 2.72
CA ASP A 46 2.23 2.38 1.73
C ASP A 46 2.78 1.78 0.42
N PHE A 47 4.09 1.94 0.18
CA PHE A 47 4.78 1.42 -1.00
C PHE A 47 5.61 0.16 -0.73
N GLU A 48 5.58 -0.37 0.49
CA GLU A 48 6.27 -1.61 0.85
C GLU A 48 5.52 -2.82 0.27
N PRO A 49 6.24 -3.84 -0.24
CA PRO A 49 5.59 -5.10 -0.52
C PRO A 49 5.24 -5.82 0.79
N PRO A 50 4.31 -6.81 0.75
CA PRO A 50 3.88 -7.52 1.95
C PRO A 50 5.06 -8.02 2.78
N PRO A 51 5.03 -7.84 4.12
CA PRO A 51 6.09 -8.34 4.98
C PRO A 51 6.16 -9.86 4.88
N LEU A 52 7.37 -10.40 4.99
CA LEU A 52 7.55 -11.84 5.15
C LEU A 52 7.14 -12.21 6.56
N SER A 53 6.31 -13.25 6.70
CA SER A 53 6.07 -13.87 8.00
C SER A 53 7.39 -14.44 8.51
N LEU A 54 7.81 -14.07 9.71
CA LEU A 54 9.10 -14.44 10.30
C LEU A 54 9.30 -15.96 10.36
N ASP A 55 8.24 -16.69 10.69
CA ASP A 55 8.34 -18.12 10.94
C ASP A 55 8.14 -18.97 9.67
N TRP A 56 7.27 -18.55 8.76
CA TRP A 56 6.96 -19.32 7.54
C TRP A 56 6.43 -18.43 6.41
N PRO A 57 7.30 -17.84 5.57
CA PRO A 57 6.85 -17.05 4.44
C PRO A 57 6.19 -17.95 3.39
N THR A 58 5.04 -17.51 2.90
CA THR A 58 4.29 -18.24 1.87
C THR A 58 4.90 -18.03 0.48
N PRO A 59 4.75 -18.98 -0.47
CA PRO A 59 5.16 -18.77 -1.86
C PRO A 59 4.56 -17.50 -2.47
N ALA A 60 3.30 -17.17 -2.15
CA ALA A 60 2.65 -15.95 -2.60
C ALA A 60 3.35 -14.67 -2.08
N GLN A 61 3.86 -14.67 -0.84
CA GLN A 61 4.64 -13.53 -0.32
C GLN A 61 5.98 -13.39 -1.05
N HIS A 62 6.64 -14.50 -1.38
CA HIS A 62 7.87 -14.48 -2.17
C HIS A 62 7.63 -13.96 -3.59
N GLU A 63 6.58 -14.45 -4.25
CA GLU A 63 6.18 -14.00 -5.59
C GLU A 63 5.82 -12.51 -5.60
N ALA A 64 5.03 -12.05 -4.62
CA ALA A 64 4.65 -10.64 -4.49
C ALA A 64 5.88 -9.73 -4.34
N ARG A 65 6.91 -10.16 -3.60
CA ARG A 65 8.16 -9.39 -3.40
C ARG A 65 9.14 -9.52 -4.55
N ALA A 66 9.08 -10.60 -5.32
CA ALA A 66 9.89 -10.82 -6.51
C ALA A 66 9.38 -10.05 -7.73
N HIS A 67 8.10 -9.65 -7.72
CA HIS A 67 7.49 -8.87 -8.80
C HIS A 67 8.33 -7.61 -9.12
N PRO A 68 8.53 -7.26 -10.42
CA PRO A 68 9.35 -6.11 -10.80
C PRO A 68 8.86 -4.80 -10.19
N ASP A 69 7.53 -4.64 -10.09
CA ASP A 69 6.90 -3.44 -9.51
C ASP A 69 6.77 -3.49 -7.98
N ALA A 70 7.30 -4.52 -7.32
CA ALA A 70 7.14 -4.73 -5.88
C ALA A 70 7.90 -3.72 -5.02
N TRP A 71 8.88 -3.01 -5.58
CA TRP A 71 9.79 -2.14 -4.82
C TRP A 71 9.85 -0.74 -5.41
N MET A 72 10.11 0.24 -4.55
CA MET A 72 10.64 1.53 -5.01
C MET A 72 12.13 1.40 -5.28
N PHE A 73 12.69 2.41 -5.95
CA PHE A 73 14.12 2.50 -6.19
C PHE A 73 14.68 3.80 -5.64
N VAL A 74 15.83 3.68 -4.98
CA VAL A 74 16.63 4.82 -4.50
C VAL A 74 17.87 4.93 -5.38
N PRO A 75 18.14 6.11 -5.97
CA PRO A 75 19.43 6.37 -6.60
C PRO A 75 20.50 6.62 -5.52
N ILE A 76 21.52 5.77 -5.48
CA ILE A 76 22.66 5.92 -4.56
C ILE A 76 23.92 6.14 -5.38
N SER A 77 24.68 7.19 -5.04
CA SER A 77 25.96 7.44 -5.70
C SER A 77 26.94 6.29 -5.47
N VAL A 78 27.54 5.82 -6.54
CA VAL A 78 28.52 4.73 -6.47
C VAL A 78 29.74 5.21 -5.66
N PRO A 79 30.18 4.45 -4.64
CA PRO A 79 31.37 4.78 -3.86
C PRO A 79 32.60 4.97 -4.76
N ARG A 80 33.41 6.01 -4.48
CA ARG A 80 34.61 6.34 -5.28
C ARG A 80 35.57 5.17 -5.47
N VAL A 81 35.65 4.28 -4.48
CA VAL A 81 36.52 3.09 -4.51
C VAL A 81 36.10 2.07 -5.56
N LEU A 82 34.82 2.08 -5.97
CA LEU A 82 34.28 1.20 -7.00
C LEU A 82 34.32 1.82 -8.41
N LEU A 83 34.71 3.09 -8.51
CA LEU A 83 34.77 3.81 -9.79
C LEU A 83 36.11 3.60 -10.47
N THR A 84 36.10 3.53 -11.81
CA THR A 84 37.35 3.68 -12.57
C THR A 84 37.92 5.08 -12.36
N LYS A 85 39.21 5.27 -12.68
CA LYS A 85 39.86 6.58 -12.58
C LYS A 85 39.13 7.65 -13.41
N GLU A 86 38.65 7.26 -14.59
CA GLU A 86 37.93 8.13 -15.52
C GLU A 86 36.55 8.49 -14.95
N GLN A 87 35.81 7.52 -14.41
CA GLN A 87 34.51 7.76 -13.78
C GLN A 87 34.64 8.63 -12.53
N ALA A 88 35.69 8.45 -11.72
CA ALA A 88 35.95 9.25 -10.53
C ALA A 88 36.32 10.71 -10.85
N ALA A 89 36.80 10.98 -12.07
CA ALA A 89 37.13 12.32 -12.56
C ALA A 89 35.92 13.09 -13.11
N LEU A 90 34.75 12.45 -13.26
CA LEU A 90 33.53 13.12 -13.69
C LEU A 90 33.04 14.12 -12.62
N SER A 91 32.49 15.25 -13.07
CA SER A 91 31.85 16.23 -12.20
C SER A 91 30.57 15.69 -11.57
N ILE A 92 29.86 14.84 -12.30
CA ILE A 92 28.66 14.13 -11.85
C ILE A 92 29.04 12.67 -11.61
N ARG A 93 28.82 12.18 -10.39
CA ARG A 93 29.11 10.79 -10.07
C ARG A 93 28.03 9.87 -10.63
N PRO A 94 28.40 8.69 -11.15
CA PRO A 94 27.42 7.69 -11.53
C PRO A 94 26.63 7.24 -10.30
N VAL A 95 25.37 6.88 -10.54
CA VAL A 95 24.42 6.39 -9.54
C VAL A 95 23.97 4.99 -9.92
N GLU A 96 23.73 4.17 -8.90
CA GLU A 96 23.09 2.87 -9.04
C GLU A 96 21.69 2.92 -8.41
N LEU A 97 20.76 2.16 -8.98
CA LEU A 97 19.39 2.06 -8.50
C LEU A 97 19.23 0.85 -7.61
N TYR A 98 18.85 1.07 -6.36
CA TYR A 98 18.65 0.02 -5.37
C TYR A 98 17.18 -0.13 -5.03
N LYS A 99 16.67 -1.37 -5.01
CA LYS A 99 15.36 -1.67 -4.44
C LYS A 99 15.35 -1.24 -2.98
N ALA A 100 14.34 -0.45 -2.60
CA ALA A 100 14.31 0.19 -1.30
C ALA A 100 12.91 0.24 -0.71
N GLY A 101 12.87 0.00 0.60
CA GLY A 101 11.75 0.35 1.47
C GLY A 101 12.08 1.57 2.34
N ARG A 102 11.16 1.99 3.20
CA ARG A 102 11.30 3.11 4.13
C ARG A 102 12.51 2.96 5.06
N ASP A 103 12.84 1.74 5.46
CA ASP A 103 14.01 1.44 6.30
C ASP A 103 15.33 1.69 5.56
N THR A 104 15.39 1.36 4.28
CA THR A 104 16.54 1.70 3.44
C THR A 104 16.65 3.22 3.27
N ILE A 105 15.53 3.88 3.01
CA ILE A 105 15.48 5.33 2.74
C ILE A 105 15.90 6.12 3.98
N ILE A 106 15.33 5.81 5.16
CA ILE A 106 15.70 6.51 6.41
C ILE A 106 17.18 6.32 6.75
N ASN A 107 17.74 5.12 6.53
CA ASN A 107 19.15 4.85 6.77
C ASN A 107 20.06 5.67 5.83
N VAL A 108 19.72 5.75 4.55
CA VAL A 108 20.48 6.59 3.60
C VAL A 108 20.40 8.07 3.99
N MET A 109 19.21 8.54 4.37
CA MET A 109 19.04 9.93 4.82
C MET A 109 19.84 10.21 6.10
N HIS A 110 19.83 9.30 7.07
CA HIS A 110 20.60 9.41 8.30
C HIS A 110 22.11 9.49 8.01
N CYS A 111 22.64 8.56 7.19
CA CYS A 111 24.05 8.54 6.81
C CYS A 111 24.50 9.80 6.05
N ASN A 112 23.61 10.42 5.28
CA ASN A 112 23.88 11.64 4.54
C ASN A 112 23.59 12.93 5.32
N GLY A 113 23.09 12.85 6.57
CA GLY A 113 22.70 14.01 7.35
C GLY A 113 21.50 14.77 6.78
N HIS A 114 20.61 14.08 6.06
CA HIS A 114 19.44 14.65 5.39
C HIS A 114 18.16 14.64 6.24
N LEU A 115 18.20 14.10 7.47
CA LEU A 115 17.04 14.09 8.35
C LEU A 115 16.76 15.49 8.90
N PRO A 116 15.48 15.91 9.01
CA PRO A 116 15.12 17.28 9.39
C PRO A 116 15.27 17.51 10.89
N GLY A 117 15.76 18.67 11.31
CA GLY A 117 15.92 19.00 12.73
C GLY A 117 17.29 18.56 13.28
N ASP A 118 17.31 18.06 14.51
CA ASP A 118 18.55 17.79 15.24
C ASP A 118 19.14 16.40 14.96
N ALA A 119 20.43 16.36 14.62
CA ALA A 119 21.14 15.14 14.26
C ALA A 119 21.33 14.19 15.44
N GLU A 120 21.55 14.70 16.65
CA GLU A 120 21.72 13.87 17.85
C GLU A 120 20.41 13.15 18.21
N GLY A 121 19.28 13.85 18.09
CA GLY A 121 17.94 13.26 18.26
C GLY A 121 17.69 12.09 17.30
N TRP A 122 18.03 12.24 16.02
CA TRP A 122 17.91 11.15 15.05
C TRP A 122 18.87 10.00 15.34
N HIS A 123 20.10 10.29 15.76
CA HIS A 123 21.05 9.26 16.14
C HIS A 123 20.52 8.41 17.30
N ALA A 124 19.92 9.03 18.32
CA ALA A 124 19.33 8.32 19.46
C ALA A 124 18.12 7.43 19.09
N LEU A 125 17.38 7.81 18.05
CA LEU A 125 16.24 7.05 17.54
C LEU A 125 16.65 5.90 16.60
N LEU A 126 17.74 6.07 15.85
CA LEU A 126 18.18 5.15 14.79
C LEU A 126 19.41 4.34 15.13
N ASP A 127 20.00 4.51 16.32
CA ASP A 127 21.09 3.67 16.79
C ASP A 127 20.59 2.22 16.98
N TRP A 128 21.19 1.29 16.25
CA TRP A 128 20.84 -0.13 16.32
C TRP A 128 21.37 -0.81 17.59
N LYS A 129 22.32 -0.17 18.30
CA LYS A 129 22.97 -0.74 19.49
C LYS A 129 22.17 -0.58 20.77
N VAL A 130 21.06 0.15 20.74
CA VAL A 130 20.23 0.40 21.91
C VAL A 130 19.13 -0.64 22.06
N GLU A 131 18.67 -0.84 23.30
CA GLU A 131 17.48 -1.64 23.57
C GLU A 131 16.26 -1.07 22.82
N GLU A 132 15.37 -1.96 22.37
CA GLU A 132 14.13 -1.61 21.68
C GLU A 132 14.32 -0.85 20.34
N SER A 133 15.43 -1.10 19.64
CA SER A 133 15.76 -0.48 18.35
C SER A 133 14.58 -0.51 17.35
N ALA A 134 13.86 -1.63 17.25
CA ALA A 134 12.68 -1.76 16.39
C ALA A 134 11.54 -0.79 16.77
N ARG A 135 11.27 -0.60 18.08
CA ARG A 135 10.25 0.35 18.56
C ARG A 135 10.66 1.79 18.25
N ARG A 136 11.92 2.14 18.52
CA ARG A 136 12.44 3.49 18.26
C ARG A 136 12.48 3.83 16.77
N GLN A 137 12.82 2.87 15.93
CA GLN A 137 12.74 3.03 14.49
C GLN A 137 11.30 3.27 14.03
N ALA A 138 10.33 2.53 14.59
CA ALA A 138 8.91 2.79 14.32
C ALA A 138 8.48 4.20 14.76
N GLU A 139 8.98 4.69 15.89
CA GLU A 139 8.76 6.07 16.35
C GLU A 139 9.38 7.10 15.41
N ALA A 140 10.60 6.85 14.93
CA ALA A 140 11.28 7.72 13.96
C ALA A 140 10.48 7.83 12.66
N LEU A 141 10.02 6.70 12.11
CA LEU A 141 9.17 6.66 10.91
C LEU A 141 7.83 7.39 11.14
N SER A 142 7.22 7.17 12.31
CA SER A 142 5.98 7.85 12.71
C SER A 142 6.16 9.37 12.84
N ALA A 143 7.32 9.82 13.33
CA ALA A 143 7.65 11.24 13.40
C ALA A 143 7.85 11.82 11.98
N LEU A 144 8.63 11.15 11.12
CA LEU A 144 8.87 11.58 9.75
C LEU A 144 7.58 11.69 8.92
N ALA A 145 6.62 10.80 9.11
CA ALA A 145 5.30 10.87 8.47
C ALA A 145 4.47 12.11 8.86
N ARG A 146 4.82 12.78 9.96
CA ARG A 146 4.14 14.01 10.44
C ARG A 146 4.92 15.29 10.15
N ILE A 147 6.21 15.19 9.85
CA ILE A 147 7.04 16.35 9.51
C ILE A 147 6.81 16.71 8.05
N PRO A 148 6.38 17.94 7.73
CA PRO A 148 6.18 18.35 6.35
C PRO A 148 7.51 18.46 5.60
N VAL A 149 7.51 18.14 4.31
CA VAL A 149 8.67 18.22 3.41
C VAL A 149 9.28 19.62 3.38
N SER A 150 8.51 20.67 3.66
CA SER A 150 9.00 22.05 3.78
C SER A 150 10.01 22.26 4.92
N ALA A 151 10.03 21.39 5.94
CA ALA A 151 10.96 21.45 7.06
C ALA A 151 12.32 20.77 6.77
N TYR A 152 12.46 20.09 5.64
CA TYR A 152 13.70 19.45 5.21
C TYR A 152 14.61 20.46 4.51
N SER A 153 15.92 20.22 4.54
CA SER A 153 16.89 21.01 3.78
C SER A 153 16.65 20.89 2.27
N ALA A 154 17.25 21.77 1.47
CA ALA A 154 17.14 21.68 0.01
C ALA A 154 17.67 20.34 -0.52
N GLU A 155 18.83 19.90 -0.02
CA GLU A 155 19.49 18.66 -0.39
C GLU A 155 18.65 17.42 -0.01
N ALA A 156 18.01 17.47 1.16
CA ALA A 156 17.12 16.40 1.61
C ALA A 156 15.84 16.33 0.76
N ARG A 157 15.29 17.48 0.37
CA ARG A 157 14.14 17.54 -0.55
C ARG A 157 14.51 17.02 -1.94
N ASP A 158 15.67 17.38 -2.46
CA ASP A 158 16.16 16.88 -3.74
C ASP A 158 16.37 15.36 -3.71
N TYR A 159 16.89 14.83 -2.60
CA TYR A 159 17.00 13.40 -2.38
C TYR A 159 15.61 12.72 -2.40
N LEU A 160 14.64 13.22 -1.63
CA LEU A 160 13.27 12.66 -1.60
C LEU A 160 12.57 12.76 -2.96
N ALA A 161 12.78 13.87 -3.68
CA ALA A 161 12.26 14.09 -5.02
C ALA A 161 12.86 13.15 -6.08
N SER A 162 14.07 12.64 -5.83
CA SER A 162 14.78 11.70 -6.71
C SER A 162 14.33 10.25 -6.59
N LEU A 163 13.51 9.91 -5.58
CA LEU A 163 12.97 8.56 -5.40
C LEU A 163 12.16 8.14 -6.62
N ILE A 164 12.28 6.87 -7.00
CA ILE A 164 11.63 6.30 -8.19
C ILE A 164 10.63 5.23 -7.76
N ILE A 165 9.45 5.26 -8.35
CA ILE A 165 8.36 4.31 -8.09
C ILE A 165 7.79 3.75 -9.39
N PRO A 166 7.41 2.46 -9.43
CA PRO A 166 6.62 1.91 -10.53
C PRO A 166 5.28 2.64 -10.67
N ARG A 167 4.92 3.04 -11.88
CA ARG A 167 3.67 3.78 -12.19
C ARG A 167 2.43 3.00 -11.80
N ALA A 168 2.42 1.68 -12.00
CA ALA A 168 1.31 0.82 -11.61
C ALA A 168 1.09 0.84 -10.09
N LYS A 169 2.17 0.77 -9.31
CA LYS A 169 2.09 0.88 -7.84
C LYS A 169 1.59 2.26 -7.42
N LEU A 170 2.15 3.33 -7.99
CA LEU A 170 1.71 4.69 -7.66
C LEU A 170 0.25 4.91 -8.03
N GLN A 171 -0.20 4.42 -9.18
CA GLN A 171 -1.58 4.51 -9.62
C GLN A 171 -2.52 3.77 -8.66
N ALA A 172 -2.20 2.52 -8.30
CA ALA A 172 -3.02 1.73 -7.40
C ALA A 172 -3.18 2.40 -6.02
N TRP A 173 -2.10 3.02 -5.52
CA TRP A 173 -2.16 3.77 -4.27
C TRP A 173 -3.01 5.04 -4.41
N LEU A 174 -2.85 5.81 -5.48
CA LEU A 174 -3.67 7.02 -5.71
C LEU A 174 -5.15 6.70 -5.89
N ASP A 175 -5.48 5.62 -6.58
CA ASP A 175 -6.85 5.13 -6.74
C ASP A 175 -7.50 4.81 -5.39
N SER A 176 -6.72 4.33 -4.41
CA SER A 176 -7.20 4.09 -3.04
C SER A 176 -7.42 5.39 -2.24
N CYS A 177 -6.74 6.48 -2.62
CA CYS A 177 -6.83 7.77 -1.94
C CYS A 177 -7.95 8.65 -2.48
N SER A 178 -8.11 8.71 -3.81
CA SER A 178 -9.11 9.58 -4.46
C SER A 178 -9.34 9.18 -5.91
N ALA A 179 -10.61 9.14 -6.31
CA ALA A 179 -11.02 8.96 -7.71
C ALA A 179 -10.53 10.09 -8.64
N ASN A 180 -10.11 11.25 -8.11
CA ASN A 180 -9.62 12.38 -8.92
C ASN A 180 -8.35 12.03 -9.72
N PHE A 181 -7.53 11.13 -9.19
CA PHE A 181 -6.25 10.73 -9.81
C PHE A 181 -6.36 9.45 -10.63
N HIS A 182 -7.58 8.97 -10.89
CA HIS A 182 -7.78 7.75 -11.64
C HIS A 182 -7.21 7.85 -13.05
N GLY A 183 -6.41 6.85 -13.42
CA GLY A 183 -5.79 6.76 -14.74
C GLY A 183 -4.66 7.76 -15.00
N LEU A 184 -4.11 8.43 -13.99
CA LEU A 184 -3.09 9.47 -14.13
C LEU A 184 -1.74 8.94 -14.64
N PHE A 185 -1.29 7.80 -14.12
CA PHE A 185 0.02 7.21 -14.42
C PHE A 185 -0.04 5.95 -15.27
N VAL A 186 -1.17 5.24 -15.22
CA VAL A 186 -1.46 4.09 -16.06
C VAL A 186 -2.80 4.39 -16.74
N PRO A 187 -2.91 4.26 -18.08
CA PRO A 187 -4.18 4.50 -18.75
C PRO A 187 -5.28 3.66 -18.10
N ALA A 188 -6.39 4.30 -17.70
CA ALA A 188 -7.60 3.56 -17.39
C ALA A 188 -7.93 2.74 -18.66
N GLU A 189 -8.04 1.42 -18.55
CA GLU A 189 -8.52 0.62 -19.68
C GLU A 189 -9.79 1.30 -20.20
N ARG A 190 -9.78 1.74 -21.47
CA ARG A 190 -10.98 2.25 -22.12
C ARG A 190 -12.02 1.14 -22.00
N ALA A 191 -13.09 1.39 -21.25
CA ALA A 191 -14.29 0.58 -21.36
C ALA A 191 -14.58 0.44 -22.85
N ALA A 192 -14.64 -0.80 -23.33
CA ALA A 192 -14.90 -1.08 -24.73
C ALA A 192 -16.15 -0.29 -25.16
N PRO A 193 -16.17 0.34 -26.35
CA PRO A 193 -17.37 1.04 -26.81
C PRO A 193 -18.54 0.07 -26.75
N ALA A 194 -19.64 0.53 -26.13
CA ALA A 194 -20.85 -0.26 -26.02
C ALA A 194 -21.27 -0.75 -27.42
N PRO A 195 -21.60 -2.04 -27.59
CA PRO A 195 -22.14 -2.50 -28.85
C PRO A 195 -23.45 -1.74 -29.15
N PRO A 196 -23.74 -1.42 -30.42
CA PRO A 196 -24.88 -0.61 -30.79
C PRO A 196 -26.19 -1.27 -30.34
N ASP A 197 -27.12 -0.46 -29.84
CA ASP A 197 -28.45 -0.86 -29.38
C ASP A 197 -29.17 -1.69 -30.45
N ALA A 198 -29.33 -2.98 -30.18
CA ALA A 198 -30.28 -3.81 -30.89
C ALA A 198 -31.64 -3.68 -30.19
N ALA A 199 -32.58 -3.03 -30.89
CA ALA A 199 -33.98 -2.98 -30.52
C ALA A 199 -34.60 -4.39 -30.56
N ASN A 200 -34.96 -4.94 -29.40
CA ASN A 200 -36.30 -5.46 -29.06
C ASN A 200 -36.27 -6.44 -27.88
N ASP A 201 -37.26 -6.23 -27.01
CA ASP A 201 -38.05 -7.19 -26.23
C ASP A 201 -37.42 -8.06 -25.13
N THR A 202 -37.87 -7.71 -23.90
CA THR A 202 -38.28 -8.58 -22.78
C THR A 202 -37.27 -9.49 -22.09
N GLY A 203 -37.14 -9.29 -20.77
CA GLY A 203 -36.87 -10.36 -19.80
C GLY A 203 -35.55 -10.23 -19.03
N GLU A 204 -35.68 -9.97 -17.73
CA GLU A 204 -34.85 -10.42 -16.61
C GLU A 204 -33.30 -10.33 -16.65
N ALA A 205 -32.81 -9.67 -15.60
CA ALA A 205 -31.55 -9.84 -14.87
C ALA A 205 -30.38 -10.60 -15.52
N ALA A 206 -29.26 -9.90 -15.70
CA ALA A 206 -27.93 -10.50 -15.57
C ALA A 206 -26.88 -9.45 -15.21
N THR A 207 -26.58 -9.34 -13.91
CA THR A 207 -25.38 -8.68 -13.40
C THR A 207 -24.14 -9.46 -13.88
N SER A 208 -23.25 -8.79 -14.60
CA SER A 208 -22.03 -9.38 -15.14
C SER A 208 -20.99 -9.61 -14.02
N HIS A 209 -20.72 -10.89 -13.73
CA HIS A 209 -19.70 -11.33 -12.79
C HIS A 209 -18.27 -11.10 -13.31
N ARG A 210 -17.45 -10.39 -12.54
CA ARG A 210 -15.97 -10.46 -12.60
C ARG A 210 -15.52 -11.79 -11.98
N ARG A 211 -14.51 -12.43 -12.58
CA ARG A 211 -13.90 -13.68 -12.08
C ARG A 211 -13.23 -13.45 -10.72
N GLY A 212 -13.94 -13.93 -9.70
CA GLY A 212 -13.56 -14.23 -8.32
C GLY A 212 -14.71 -15.08 -7.77
N ARG A 213 -14.47 -15.98 -6.80
CA ARG A 213 -15.50 -16.88 -6.27
C ARG A 213 -16.78 -16.08 -5.94
N PRO A 214 -17.99 -16.51 -6.38
CA PRO A 214 -19.20 -15.73 -6.20
C PRO A 214 -19.40 -15.42 -4.72
N VAL A 215 -19.48 -14.13 -4.40
CA VAL A 215 -19.92 -13.65 -3.09
C VAL A 215 -21.42 -13.87 -3.08
N LEU A 216 -21.87 -14.82 -2.25
CA LEU A 216 -23.30 -15.09 -2.05
C LEU A 216 -24.04 -13.80 -1.70
N ALA A 217 -25.22 -13.60 -2.30
CA ALA A 217 -25.96 -12.34 -2.24
C ALA A 217 -26.31 -11.92 -0.80
N ALA A 218 -26.46 -12.87 0.12
CA ALA A 218 -26.79 -12.61 1.51
C ALA A 218 -25.65 -11.96 2.34
N TRP A 219 -24.40 -11.96 1.86
CA TRP A 219 -23.24 -11.51 2.66
C TRP A 219 -23.32 -10.07 3.18
N PRO A 220 -23.61 -9.05 2.35
CA PRO A 220 -23.72 -7.67 2.83
C PRO A 220 -24.79 -7.50 3.91
N ARG A 221 -25.89 -8.26 3.81
CA ARG A 221 -26.98 -8.24 4.79
C ARG A 221 -26.58 -8.90 6.12
N ILE A 222 -25.86 -10.02 6.05
CA ILE A 222 -25.30 -10.73 7.20
C ILE A 222 -24.30 -9.85 7.95
N GLU A 223 -23.43 -9.13 7.24
CA GLU A 223 -22.45 -8.21 7.85
C GLU A 223 -23.13 -7.05 8.58
N ALA A 224 -24.13 -6.42 7.95
CA ALA A 224 -24.92 -5.35 8.57
C ALA A 224 -25.68 -5.84 9.81
N ALA A 225 -26.31 -7.03 9.73
CA ALA A 225 -27.03 -7.64 10.85
C ALA A 225 -26.08 -8.03 11.99
N ALA A 226 -24.88 -8.54 11.68
CA ALA A 226 -23.88 -8.92 12.67
C ALA A 226 -23.46 -7.72 13.54
N HIS A 227 -23.17 -6.57 12.91
CA HIS A 227 -22.85 -5.35 13.66
C HIS A 227 -24.04 -4.78 14.45
N GLN A 228 -25.27 -4.97 13.98
CA GLN A 228 -26.45 -4.52 14.70
C GLN A 228 -26.71 -5.39 15.94
N ILE A 229 -26.79 -6.72 15.78
CA ILE A 229 -27.07 -7.64 16.87
C ILE A 229 -25.94 -7.62 17.91
N ASN A 230 -24.67 -7.51 17.47
CA ASN A 230 -23.54 -7.42 18.40
C ASN A 230 -23.50 -6.08 19.19
N ARG A 231 -24.09 -5.01 18.65
CA ARG A 231 -24.25 -3.74 19.40
C ARG A 231 -25.38 -3.82 20.43
N GLU A 232 -26.46 -4.51 20.10
CA GLU A 232 -27.62 -4.67 20.97
C GLU A 232 -27.35 -5.70 22.09
N HIS A 233 -26.56 -6.74 21.80
CA HIS A 233 -26.23 -7.82 22.72
C HIS A 233 -24.77 -8.29 22.57
N PRO A 234 -23.80 -7.54 23.15
CA PRO A 234 -22.37 -7.79 22.95
C PRO A 234 -21.85 -9.09 23.58
N ASP A 235 -22.56 -9.65 24.56
CA ASP A 235 -22.17 -10.88 25.26
C ASP A 235 -22.73 -12.16 24.62
N LEU A 236 -23.39 -12.06 23.46
CA LEU A 236 -23.95 -13.23 22.79
C LEU A 236 -22.83 -14.18 22.32
N PRO A 237 -22.92 -15.49 22.62
CA PRO A 237 -21.97 -16.45 22.10
C PRO A 237 -21.96 -16.42 20.56
N ARG A 238 -20.77 -16.35 19.96
CA ARG A 238 -20.61 -16.22 18.49
C ARG A 238 -21.34 -17.32 17.70
N LYS A 239 -21.45 -18.53 18.26
CA LYS A 239 -22.23 -19.63 17.67
C LYS A 239 -23.73 -19.32 17.62
N VAL A 240 -24.27 -18.74 18.68
CA VAL A 240 -25.68 -18.30 18.74
C VAL A 240 -25.92 -17.15 17.78
N LEU A 241 -24.98 -16.20 17.69
CA LEU A 241 -25.03 -15.10 16.73
C LEU A 241 -24.99 -15.61 15.27
N ALA A 242 -24.12 -16.56 14.94
CA ALA A 242 -24.05 -17.16 13.61
C ALA A 242 -25.36 -17.87 13.22
N GLY A 243 -25.97 -18.61 14.15
CA GLY A 243 -27.27 -19.25 13.93
C GLY A 243 -28.41 -18.24 13.70
N GLN A 244 -28.43 -17.14 14.44
CA GLN A 244 -29.41 -16.06 14.25
C GLN A 244 -29.24 -15.37 12.90
N LEU A 245 -28.00 -15.10 12.49
CA LEU A 245 -27.69 -14.49 11.18
C LEU A 245 -28.04 -15.41 10.01
N HIS A 246 -27.83 -16.71 10.17
CA HIS A 246 -28.21 -17.72 9.19
C HIS A 246 -29.73 -17.79 9.02
N ALA A 247 -30.48 -17.86 10.14
CA ALA A 247 -31.94 -17.88 10.11
C ALA A 247 -32.53 -16.58 9.52
N LEU A 248 -31.93 -15.42 9.83
CA LEU A 248 -32.32 -14.14 9.27
C LEU A 248 -32.05 -14.09 7.76
N ALA A 249 -30.89 -14.59 7.31
CA ALA A 249 -30.56 -14.65 5.89
C ALA A 249 -31.51 -15.59 5.12
N LEU A 250 -31.87 -16.75 5.67
CA LEU A 250 -32.84 -17.66 5.05
C LEU A 250 -34.28 -17.10 4.99
N SER A 251 -34.59 -16.09 5.80
CA SER A 251 -35.89 -15.41 5.73
C SER A 251 -35.98 -14.35 4.64
N GLU A 252 -34.83 -13.90 4.12
CA GLU A 252 -34.71 -12.78 3.17
C GLU A 252 -34.14 -13.21 1.81
N PHE A 253 -33.46 -14.35 1.73
CA PHE A 253 -32.77 -14.85 0.53
C PHE A 253 -33.06 -16.34 0.31
N ASP A 254 -32.93 -16.77 -0.95
CA ASP A 254 -33.00 -18.18 -1.32
C ASP A 254 -31.86 -18.98 -0.67
N GLU A 255 -32.12 -20.25 -0.34
CA GLU A 255 -31.17 -21.12 0.36
C GLU A 255 -29.81 -21.23 -0.35
N ASP A 256 -29.82 -21.20 -1.69
CA ASP A 256 -28.61 -21.25 -2.53
C ASP A 256 -27.75 -19.97 -2.42
N ASP A 257 -28.34 -18.86 -2.00
CA ASP A 257 -27.71 -17.56 -1.82
C ASP A 257 -27.32 -17.27 -0.36
N VAL A 258 -27.56 -18.21 0.55
CA VAL A 258 -27.21 -18.10 1.97
C VAL A 258 -25.98 -18.95 2.32
N PRO A 259 -24.90 -18.35 2.85
CA PRO A 259 -23.76 -19.13 3.33
C PRO A 259 -24.17 -19.96 4.55
N ASN A 260 -23.71 -21.21 4.63
CA ASN A 260 -23.99 -22.05 5.79
C ASN A 260 -23.51 -21.43 7.12
N GLU A 261 -24.16 -21.82 8.22
CA GLU A 261 -23.90 -21.30 9.57
C GLU A 261 -22.41 -21.39 9.96
N ALA A 262 -21.72 -22.48 9.60
CA ALA A 262 -20.29 -22.65 9.87
C ALA A 262 -19.40 -21.64 9.12
N THR A 263 -19.77 -21.24 7.91
CA THR A 263 -19.06 -20.22 7.12
C THR A 263 -19.31 -18.84 7.69
N ILE A 264 -20.54 -18.54 8.14
CA ILE A 264 -20.86 -17.30 8.87
C ILE A 264 -20.01 -17.23 10.14
N LEU A 265 -20.01 -18.29 10.95
CA LEU A 265 -19.24 -18.35 12.21
C LEU A 265 -17.75 -18.11 11.99
N ARG A 266 -17.15 -18.71 10.97
CA ARG A 266 -15.73 -18.52 10.65
C ARG A 266 -15.42 -17.08 10.25
N ARG A 267 -16.36 -16.38 9.61
CA ARG A 267 -16.17 -15.02 9.11
C ARG A 267 -16.51 -13.95 10.14
N LEU A 268 -17.30 -14.28 11.17
CA LEU A 268 -17.69 -13.35 12.23
C LEU A 268 -16.51 -12.68 12.95
N GLY A 269 -15.40 -13.39 13.17
CA GLY A 269 -14.22 -12.81 13.82
C GLY A 269 -13.57 -11.69 13.00
N SER A 270 -13.63 -11.79 11.67
CA SER A 270 -13.16 -10.75 10.75
C SER A 270 -14.17 -9.60 10.66
N ILE A 271 -15.47 -9.92 10.64
CA ILE A 271 -16.56 -8.93 10.54
C ILE A 271 -16.61 -8.04 11.79
N LEU A 272 -16.53 -8.61 13.00
CA LEU A 272 -16.64 -7.87 14.24
C LEU A 272 -15.32 -7.22 14.71
N GLY A 273 -14.22 -7.39 13.96
CA GLY A 273 -12.97 -6.67 14.20
C GLY A 273 -12.02 -7.29 15.23
N ASP A 274 -12.15 -8.58 15.54
CA ASP A 274 -11.25 -9.28 16.47
C ASP A 274 -10.16 -10.07 15.72
N ALA A 275 -9.12 -9.37 15.28
CA ALA A 275 -7.86 -10.01 14.95
C ALA A 275 -7.13 -10.37 16.26
N GLY A 276 -7.44 -11.54 16.83
CA GLY A 276 -6.64 -12.16 17.89
C GLY A 276 -7.27 -12.18 19.28
N ALA A 277 -8.22 -13.09 19.50
CA ALA A 277 -8.51 -13.65 20.81
C ALA A 277 -8.71 -15.17 20.67
N SER A 278 -7.64 -15.87 20.31
CA SER A 278 -7.47 -17.27 20.67
C SER A 278 -6.53 -17.30 21.86
N SER A 279 -7.07 -17.24 23.07
CA SER A 279 -6.65 -18.05 24.21
C SER A 279 -7.53 -17.74 25.43
N GLN A 280 -7.89 -18.81 26.14
CA GLN A 280 -8.53 -18.87 27.45
C GLN A 280 -10.07 -18.80 27.49
N ASN A 281 -10.71 -19.98 27.42
CA ASN A 281 -11.14 -20.60 28.67
C ASN A 281 -11.23 -22.12 28.53
N GLU A 282 -10.40 -22.79 29.31
CA GLU A 282 -10.64 -24.15 29.77
C GLU A 282 -11.87 -24.14 30.68
N ALA A 283 -12.80 -25.05 30.38
CA ALA A 283 -13.44 -25.93 31.36
C ALA A 283 -13.92 -27.18 30.61
#